data_AF-A0A926IN44-F1
#
_entry.id   AF-A0A926IN44-F1
#
_cell.length_a   1.000
_cell.length_b   1.000
_cell.length_c   1.000
_cell.angle_alpha   90.00
_cell.angle_beta   90.00
_cell.angle_gamma   90.00
#
_symmetry.space_group_name_H-M   'P 1'
#
loop_
_entity.id
_entity.type
_entity.pdbx_description
1 polymer ?
#
loop_
_entity_poly.entity_id
_entity_poly.type
_entity_poly.pdbx_seq_one_letter_code
_entity_poly.pdbx_strand_id
1 'polypeptide(L)'
;MGTDIIALLNQRDTVLDIVIDNFNTWDKSIESSIEILESNEKNLEKIKDINDSLTRLSTSDIFDEVYRGKIEVILTRQEGLIDFLMEEKGKVSNSIRQLNKKDQVVNNYISQNKESIFIDKDL
;
A
#
# COMPACT_ATOMS: atom_id res chain seq x y z
N MET A 1 13.17 -0.18 37.51
CA MET A 1 12.34 0.98 37.10
C MET A 1 13.02 1.82 36.02
N GLY A 2 14.12 2.54 36.29
CA GLY A 2 14.78 3.35 35.24
C GLY A 2 15.35 2.54 34.06
N THR A 3 15.95 1.38 34.34
CA THR A 3 16.54 0.50 33.31
C THR A 3 15.49 -0.12 32.38
N ASP A 4 14.29 -0.42 32.89
CA ASP A 4 13.21 -1.05 32.13
C ASP A 4 12.58 -0.07 31.13
N ILE A 5 12.46 1.21 31.53
CA ILE A 5 11.97 2.29 30.65
C ILE A 5 12.97 2.54 29.52
N ILE A 6 14.27 2.61 29.82
CA ILE A 6 15.32 2.81 28.80
C ILE A 6 15.34 1.64 27.81
N ALA A 7 15.19 0.41 28.29
CA ALA A 7 15.11 -0.77 27.42
C ALA A 7 13.91 -0.71 26.47
N LEU A 8 12.73 -0.33 26.97
CA LEU A 8 11.52 -0.18 26.16
C LEU A 8 11.64 0.96 25.13
N LEU A 9 12.25 2.10 25.50
CA LEU A 9 12.50 3.21 24.57
C LEU A 9 13.43 2.78 23.43
N ASN A 10 14.53 2.09 23.73
CA ASN A 10 15.45 1.56 22.72
C ASN A 10 14.77 0.52 21.81
N GLN A 11 13.93 -0.34 22.39
CA GLN A 11 13.17 -1.32 21.62
C GLN A 11 12.20 -0.63 20.66
N ARG A 12 11.47 0.39 21.13
CA ARG A 12 10.56 1.18 20.30
C ARG A 12 11.30 1.81 19.12
N ASP A 13 12.46 2.41 19.39
CA ASP A 13 13.28 3.06 18.37
C ASP A 13 13.77 2.07 17.32
N THR A 14 14.18 0.88 17.75
CA THR A 14 14.58 -0.21 16.84
C THR A 14 13.42 -0.63 15.95
N VAL A 15 12.21 -0.77 16.49
CA VAL A 15 11.03 -1.16 15.71
C VAL A 15 10.64 -0.06 14.72
N LEU A 16 10.76 1.21 15.10
CA LEU A 16 10.53 2.34 14.18
C LEU A 16 11.54 2.36 13.04
N ASP A 17 12.81 2.11 13.32
CA ASP A 17 13.85 2.06 12.29
C ASP A 17 13.60 0.91 11.30
N ILE A 18 13.14 -0.25 11.78
CA ILE A 18 12.70 -1.36 10.91
C ILE A 18 11.55 -0.94 9.98
N VAL A 19 10.54 -0.22 10.50
CA VAL A 19 9.42 0.26 9.68
C VAL A 19 9.90 1.23 8.61
N ILE A 20 10.79 2.15 8.96
CA ILE A 20 11.39 3.11 8.02
C ILE A 20 12.21 2.37 6.95
N ASP A 21 12.99 1.37 7.35
CA ASP A 21 13.82 0.59 6.43
C ASP A 21 12.99 -0.26 5.46
N ASN A 22 11.87 -0.83 5.89
CA ASN A 22 10.95 -1.52 5.00
C ASN A 22 10.48 -0.59 3.86
N PHE A 23 10.18 0.67 4.16
CA PHE A 23 9.86 1.66 3.13
C PHE A 23 11.07 2.06 2.28
N ASN A 24 12.29 2.05 2.82
CA ASN A 24 13.52 2.32 2.04
C ASN A 24 13.80 1.19 1.03
N THR A 25 13.44 -0.05 1.34
CA THR A 25 13.61 -1.22 0.46
C THR A 25 12.53 -1.34 -0.61
N TRP A 26 11.53 -0.46 -0.61
CA TRP A 26 10.42 -0.52 -1.53
C TRP A 26 10.85 -0.27 -2.98
N ASP A 27 10.59 -1.25 -3.85
CA ASP A 27 10.94 -1.21 -5.28
C ASP A 27 9.82 -0.65 -6.18
N LYS A 28 8.71 -0.19 -5.59
CA LYS A 28 7.49 0.27 -6.29
C LYS A 28 6.77 -0.83 -7.08
N SER A 29 6.95 -2.09 -6.73
CA SER A 29 6.06 -3.17 -7.19
C SER A 29 4.82 -3.31 -6.29
N ILE A 30 3.77 -3.94 -6.81
CA ILE A 30 2.55 -4.19 -6.04
C ILE A 30 2.82 -5.24 -4.96
N GLU A 31 3.57 -6.29 -5.31
CA GLU A 31 3.96 -7.38 -4.43
C GLU A 31 4.73 -6.86 -3.22
N SER A 32 5.78 -6.05 -3.45
CA SER A 32 6.55 -5.46 -2.35
C SER A 32 5.71 -4.47 -1.52
N SER A 33 4.76 -3.76 -2.14
CA SER A 33 3.86 -2.86 -1.42
C SER A 33 2.99 -3.63 -0.42
N ILE A 34 2.49 -4.81 -0.80
CA ILE A 34 1.70 -5.68 0.09
C ILE A 34 2.57 -6.23 1.21
N GLU A 35 3.77 -6.71 0.89
CA GLU A 35 4.71 -7.23 1.90
C GLU A 35 5.10 -6.16 2.93
N ILE A 36 5.33 -4.92 2.49
CA ILE A 36 5.61 -3.78 3.36
C ILE A 36 4.42 -3.48 4.28
N LEU A 37 3.19 -3.49 3.75
CA LEU A 37 1.99 -3.25 4.56
C LEU A 37 1.84 -4.30 5.67
N GLU A 38 1.93 -5.59 5.32
CA GLU A 38 1.77 -6.68 6.28
C GLU A 38 2.89 -6.70 7.34
N SER A 39 4.13 -6.41 6.92
CA SER A 39 5.27 -6.33 7.83
C SER A 39 5.13 -5.13 8.78
N ASN A 40 4.75 -3.97 8.25
CA ASN A 40 4.63 -2.75 9.02
C ASN A 40 3.44 -2.79 9.99
N GLU A 41 2.31 -3.42 9.63
CA GLU A 41 1.18 -3.62 10.54
C GLU A 41 1.62 -4.31 11.83
N LYS A 42 2.36 -5.43 11.72
CA LYS A 42 2.89 -6.16 12.88
C LYS A 42 3.87 -5.33 13.70
N ASN A 43 4.67 -4.48 13.07
CA ASN A 43 5.63 -3.63 13.77
C ASN A 43 4.96 -2.44 14.47
N LEU A 44 3.90 -1.87 13.87
CA LEU A 44 3.10 -0.82 14.48
C LEU A 44 2.32 -1.35 15.70
N GLU A 45 1.83 -2.59 15.65
CA GLU A 45 1.22 -3.26 16.80
C GLU A 45 2.24 -3.40 17.96
N LYS A 46 3.47 -3.82 17.67
CA LYS A 46 4.55 -3.85 18.68
C LYS A 46 4.85 -2.47 19.27
N ILE A 47 4.87 -1.41 18.45
CA ILE A 47 5.08 -0.04 18.93
C ILE A 47 3.96 0.36 19.90
N LYS A 48 2.71 0.01 19.59
CA LYS A 48 1.57 0.23 20.48
C LYS A 48 1.74 -0.50 21.81
N ASP A 49 2.11 -1.78 21.79
CA ASP A 49 2.33 -2.56 23.02
C ASP A 49 3.46 -1.98 23.89
N ILE A 50 4.53 -1.49 23.26
CA ILE A 50 5.64 -0.83 23.95
C ILE A 50 5.17 0.49 24.56
N ASN A 51 4.41 1.30 23.84
CA ASN A 51 3.86 2.56 24.34
C ASN A 51 2.88 2.34 25.50
N ASP A 52 2.03 1.31 25.44
CA ASP A 52 1.14 0.93 26.53
C ASP A 52 1.95 0.51 27.76
N SER A 53 3.04 -0.23 27.57
CA SER A 53 3.95 -0.64 28.64
C SER A 53 4.68 0.56 29.27
N LEU A 54 5.15 1.50 28.46
CA LEU A 54 5.77 2.75 28.91
C LEU A 54 4.79 3.61 29.70
N THR A 55 3.54 3.71 29.26
CA THR A 55 2.48 4.46 29.96
C THR A 55 2.16 3.85 31.32
N ARG A 56 2.22 2.52 31.46
CA ARG A 56 2.02 1.83 32.75
C ARG A 56 3.18 2.02 33.72
N LEU A 57 4.41 2.14 33.21
CA LEU A 57 5.63 2.25 34.00
C LEU A 57 6.01 3.69 34.35
N SER A 58 5.63 4.65 33.51
CA SER A 58 5.92 6.06 33.74
C SER A 58 4.71 6.77 34.36
N THR A 59 4.95 7.62 35.35
CA THR A 59 3.92 8.43 36.01
C THR A 59 3.68 9.78 35.31
N SER A 60 4.42 10.05 34.24
CA SER A 60 4.43 11.29 33.47
C SER A 60 4.57 10.99 31.98
N ASP A 61 3.89 11.75 31.11
CA ASP A 61 4.06 11.63 29.66
C ASP A 61 5.53 11.75 29.26
N ILE A 62 6.07 10.68 28.67
CA ILE A 62 7.42 10.70 28.09
C ILE A 62 7.31 11.46 26.76
N PHE A 63 7.55 12.76 26.81
CA PHE A 63 7.65 13.58 25.61
C PHE A 63 8.93 13.22 24.86
N ASP A 64 8.79 12.67 23.66
CA ASP A 64 9.89 12.24 22.82
C ASP A 64 9.73 12.80 21.41
N GLU A 65 10.54 13.82 21.11
CA GLU A 65 10.54 14.52 19.83
C GLU A 65 11.11 13.64 18.70
N VAL A 66 12.07 12.76 19.02
CA VAL A 66 12.66 11.82 18.05
C VAL A 66 11.62 10.80 17.60
N TYR A 67 10.87 10.24 18.55
CA TYR A 67 9.74 9.38 18.28
C TYR A 67 8.72 10.06 17.36
N ARG A 68 8.33 11.30 17.67
CA ARG A 68 7.37 12.05 16.87
C ARG A 68 7.86 12.28 15.44
N GLY A 69 9.12 12.67 15.28
CA GLY A 69 9.73 12.85 13.96
C GLY A 69 9.72 11.55 13.13
N LYS A 70 10.07 10.41 13.74
CA LYS A 70 10.02 9.10 13.08
C LYS A 70 8.59 8.73 12.66
N ILE A 71 7.59 8.98 13.50
CA ILE A 71 6.18 8.73 13.17
C ILE A 71 5.71 9.61 12.01
N GLU A 72 6.06 10.90 11.97
CA GLU A 72 5.72 11.78 10.85
C GLU A 72 6.32 11.27 9.53
N VAL A 73 7.58 10.82 9.54
CA VAL A 73 8.22 10.19 8.37
C VAL A 73 7.47 8.94 7.92
N ILE A 74 7.08 8.07 8.86
CA ILE A 74 6.32 6.85 8.57
C ILE A 74 4.97 7.20 7.93
N LEU A 75 4.24 8.18 8.48
CA LEU A 75 2.94 8.62 7.94
C LEU A 75 3.07 9.11 6.50
N THR A 76 4.02 10.01 6.22
CA THR A 76 4.24 10.51 4.86
C THR A 76 4.58 9.39 3.87
N ARG A 77 5.38 8.40 4.29
CA ARG A 77 5.71 7.25 3.44
C ARG A 77 4.50 6.34 3.20
N GLN A 78 3.66 6.16 4.21
CA GLN A 78 2.44 5.36 4.11
C GLN A 78 1.41 6.00 3.17
N GLU A 79 1.25 7.33 3.23
CA GLU A 79 0.41 8.08 2.29
C GLU A 79 0.89 7.87 0.84
N GLY A 80 2.19 7.99 0.58
CA GLY A 80 2.75 7.76 -0.75
C GLY A 80 2.55 6.32 -1.26
N LEU A 81 2.60 5.33 -0.37
CA LEU A 81 2.31 3.93 -0.72
C LEU A 81 0.83 3.75 -1.11
N ILE A 82 -0.09 4.38 -0.37
CA ILE A 82 -1.53 4.32 -0.65
C ILE A 82 -1.84 4.97 -2.00
N ASP A 83 -1.26 6.14 -2.27
CA ASP A 83 -1.44 6.84 -3.54
C ASP A 83 -0.99 5.99 -4.72
N PHE A 84 0.17 5.33 -4.60
CA PHE A 84 0.67 4.39 -5.60
C PHE A 84 -0.31 3.24 -5.85
N LEU A 85 -0.81 2.59 -4.79
CA LEU A 85 -1.77 1.49 -4.92
C LEU A 85 -3.09 1.94 -5.55
N MET A 86 -3.54 3.17 -5.25
CA MET A 86 -4.72 3.75 -5.87
C MET A 86 -4.51 4.02 -7.37
N GLU A 87 -3.33 4.47 -7.77
CA GLU A 87 -2.97 4.68 -9.18
C GLU A 87 -2.98 3.34 -9.95
N GLU A 88 -2.31 2.31 -9.41
CA GLU A 88 -2.25 0.99 -10.03
C GLU A 88 -3.64 0.35 -10.16
N LYS A 89 -4.48 0.46 -9.14
CA LYS A 89 -5.89 0.05 -9.20
C LYS A 89 -6.64 0.74 -10.35
N GLY A 90 -6.39 2.04 -10.54
CA GLY A 90 -6.97 2.82 -11.65
C GLY A 90 -6.53 2.29 -13.02
N LYS A 91 -5.24 1.99 -13.19
CA LYS A 91 -4.68 1.41 -14.42
C LYS A 91 -5.32 0.06 -14.74
N VAL A 92 -5.40 -0.84 -13.77
CA VAL A 92 -6.03 -2.17 -13.95
C VAL A 92 -7.50 -2.01 -14.36
N SER A 93 -8.26 -1.14 -13.70
CA SER A 93 -9.67 -0.89 -14.03
C SER A 93 -9.85 -0.38 -15.47
N ASN A 94 -8.97 0.53 -15.91
CA ASN A 94 -8.98 1.05 -17.27
C ASN A 94 -8.62 -0.03 -18.30
N SER A 95 -7.63 -0.87 -18.02
CA SER A 95 -7.27 -2.01 -18.88
C SER A 95 -8.42 -2.99 -19.05
N ILE A 96 -9.14 -3.32 -17.97
CA ILE A 96 -10.36 -4.16 -18.04
C ILE A 96 -11.43 -3.51 -18.92
N ARG A 97 -11.67 -2.20 -18.76
CA ARG A 97 -12.63 -1.47 -19.61
C ARG A 97 -12.23 -1.49 -21.08
N GLN A 98 -10.93 -1.38 -21.38
CA GLN A 98 -10.42 -1.44 -22.75
C GLN A 98 -10.58 -2.85 -23.35
N LEU A 99 -10.32 -3.91 -22.59
CA LEU A 99 -10.57 -5.29 -23.02
C LEU A 99 -12.05 -5.52 -23.33
N ASN A 100 -12.95 -5.10 -22.44
CA ASN A 100 -14.39 -5.22 -22.68
C ASN A 100 -14.85 -4.46 -23.93
N LYS A 101 -14.31 -3.26 -24.19
CA LYS A 101 -14.59 -2.51 -25.41
C LYS A 101 -14.05 -3.21 -26.66
N LYS A 102 -12.85 -3.78 -26.59
CA LYS A 102 -12.27 -4.57 -27.68
C LYS A 102 -13.14 -5.77 -28.01
N ASP A 103 -13.60 -6.51 -26.99
CA ASP A 103 -14.47 -7.67 -27.18
C ASP A 103 -15.82 -7.28 -27.78
N GLN A 104 -16.39 -6.14 -27.36
CA GLN A 104 -17.60 -5.60 -27.98
C GLN A 104 -17.41 -5.23 -29.46
N VAL A 105 -16.29 -4.59 -29.80
CA VAL A 105 -15.97 -4.24 -31.20
C VAL A 105 -15.75 -5.49 -32.03
N VAL A 106 -14.96 -6.45 -31.55
CA VAL A 106 -14.72 -7.74 -32.23
C VAL A 106 -16.04 -8.50 -32.42
N ASN A 107 -16.86 -8.59 -31.39
CA ASN A 107 -18.16 -9.26 -31.48
C ASN A 107 -19.09 -8.54 -32.46
N ASN A 108 -19.14 -7.21 -32.48
CA ASN A 108 -19.94 -6.46 -33.46
C ASN A 108 -19.44 -6.65 -34.90
N TYR A 109 -18.12 -6.63 -35.13
CA TYR A 109 -17.54 -6.85 -36.46
C TYR A 109 -17.71 -8.29 -36.95
N ILE A 110 -17.66 -9.28 -36.06
CA ILE A 110 -17.86 -10.70 -36.42
C ILE A 110 -19.35 -11.00 -36.62
N SER A 111 -20.24 -10.41 -35.82
CA SER A 111 -21.69 -10.63 -35.95
C SER A 111 -22.33 -9.84 -37.10
N GLN A 112 -21.73 -8.73 -37.56
CA GLN A 112 -22.16 -8.03 -38.78
C GLN A 112 -21.71 -8.70 -40.10
N ASN A 113 -20.82 -9.70 -40.06
CA ASN A 113 -20.38 -10.45 -41.25
C ASN A 113 -21.30 -11.63 -41.63
N LYS A 114 -22.57 -11.63 -41.18
CA LYS A 114 -23.56 -12.66 -41.52
C LYS A 114 -24.82 -12.11 -42.20
N GLU A 115 -24.68 -11.14 -43.08
CA GLU A 115 -25.55 -11.05 -44.26
C GLU A 115 -24.67 -10.84 -45.48
N SER A 116 -24.47 -11.92 -46.23
CA SER A 116 -23.85 -11.87 -47.56
C SER A 116 -24.81 -11.09 -48.46
N ILE A 117 -24.54 -9.80 -48.66
CA ILE A 117 -25.22 -9.01 -49.68
C ILE A 117 -24.64 -9.47 -51.02
N PHE A 118 -25.21 -10.55 -51.56
CA PHE A 118 -25.07 -10.86 -52.97
C PHE A 118 -25.76 -9.73 -53.74
N ILE A 119 -24.95 -8.82 -54.27
CA ILE A 119 -25.43 -7.88 -55.29
C ILE A 119 -25.54 -8.73 -56.56
N ASP A 120 -26.74 -9.24 -56.84
CA ASP A 120 -27.09 -9.68 -58.19
C ASP A 120 -26.98 -8.45 -59.09
N LYS A 121 -25.89 -8.39 -59.86
CA LYS A 121 -25.84 -7.57 -61.05
C LYS A 121 -26.49 -8.39 -62.14
N ASP A 122 -27.75 -8.06 -62.42
CA ASP A 122 -28.53 -8.59 -63.53
C ASP A 122 -27.72 -8.61 -64.83
N LEU A 123 -27.79 -9.74 -65.54
CA LEU A 123 -27.75 -9.87 -67.00
C LEU A 123 -28.59 -11.07 -67.42
#